data_AF-A0A7S2E822-F1
#
_entry.id   AF-A0A7S2E822-F1
#
_cell.length_a   1.000
_cell.length_b   1.000
_cell.length_c   1.000
_cell.angle_alpha   90.00
_cell.angle_beta   90.00
_cell.angle_gamma   90.00
#
_symmetry.space_group_name_H-M   'P 1'
#
loop_
_entity.id
_entity.type
_entity.pdbx_description
1 polymer ?
#
loop_
_entity_poly.entity_id
_entity_poly.type
_entity_poly.pdbx_seq_one_letter_code
_entity_poly.pdbx_strand_id
1 'polypeptide(L)'
;ATQEDKPIAVLHVGPHKTGTTSIQETSHEYIDTLVKDNYIAIDYDDSILNLRQKRHSPAKNIAFCSCPKYQDEHSKYCSISYYNETKELFSDPSAPVFRHMNLLLSHESFDKDCVDVAEVRSIFAQWDVRVIVGYRRFFEWAVSLYGEDHRVELLPGWEDRAERFKEGRGQDWPADRDTPYESLKRWLTLGRMEKHYFE
;
A
#
# COMPACT_ATOMS: atom_id res chain seq x y z
N ALA A 1 -27.87 -20.02 -19.12
CA ALA A 1 -26.93 -19.96 -17.99
C ALA A 1 -26.73 -18.49 -17.67
N THR A 2 -27.15 -18.05 -16.48
CA THR A 2 -26.88 -16.69 -16.00
C THR A 2 -25.37 -16.56 -15.87
N GLN A 3 -24.80 -15.57 -16.54
CA GLN A 3 -23.40 -15.18 -16.39
C GLN A 3 -23.22 -14.84 -14.91
N GLU A 4 -22.52 -15.68 -14.14
CA GLU A 4 -22.19 -15.35 -12.76
C GLU A 4 -21.36 -14.06 -12.79
N ASP A 5 -21.85 -13.03 -12.11
CA ASP A 5 -21.15 -11.75 -12.01
C ASP A 5 -19.80 -11.98 -11.32
N LYS A 6 -18.73 -11.41 -11.88
CA LYS A 6 -17.38 -11.50 -11.30
C LYS A 6 -17.39 -10.89 -9.89
N PRO A 7 -16.69 -11.48 -8.90
CA PRO A 7 -16.55 -10.86 -7.59
C PRO A 7 -15.77 -9.56 -7.69
N ILE A 8 -16.04 -8.65 -6.77
CA ILE A 8 -15.50 -7.30 -6.80
C ILE A 8 -14.11 -7.30 -6.17
N ALA A 9 -13.15 -6.64 -6.82
CA ALA A 9 -11.87 -6.27 -6.22
C ALA A 9 -11.78 -4.75 -6.11
N VAL A 10 -11.83 -4.23 -4.89
CA VAL A 10 -11.65 -2.81 -4.59
C VAL A 10 -10.18 -2.53 -4.36
N LEU A 11 -9.59 -1.69 -5.21
CA LEU A 11 -8.22 -1.20 -5.08
C LEU A 11 -8.25 0.26 -4.65
N HIS A 12 -7.85 0.54 -3.41
CA HIS A 12 -7.60 1.90 -2.96
C HIS A 12 -6.16 2.30 -3.31
N VAL A 13 -6.04 3.36 -4.11
CA VAL A 13 -4.77 3.92 -4.60
C VAL A 13 -4.74 5.41 -4.32
N GLY A 14 -3.55 5.95 -4.07
CA GLY A 14 -3.37 7.38 -3.97
C GLY A 14 -2.01 7.74 -3.38
N PRO A 15 -1.62 9.01 -3.50
CA PRO A 15 -0.37 9.49 -2.93
C PRO A 15 -0.24 9.16 -1.45
N HIS A 16 1.00 9.05 -0.99
CA HIS A 16 1.28 9.03 0.43
C HIS A 16 0.50 10.17 1.14
N LYS A 17 -0.09 9.91 2.31
CA LYS A 17 -0.94 10.88 3.05
C LYS A 17 -2.32 11.19 2.47
N THR A 18 -2.95 10.24 1.80
CA THR A 18 -4.38 10.35 1.42
C THR A 18 -5.32 9.49 2.26
N GLY A 19 -4.85 8.92 3.37
CA GLY A 19 -5.71 8.20 4.32
C GLY A 19 -5.64 6.67 4.23
N THR A 20 -4.67 6.12 3.49
CA THR A 20 -4.41 4.67 3.42
C THR A 20 -4.36 4.02 4.81
N THR A 21 -3.57 4.55 5.75
CA THR A 21 -3.48 4.02 7.11
C THR A 21 -4.83 4.00 7.82
N SER A 22 -5.62 5.08 7.70
CA SER A 22 -6.95 5.13 8.30
C SER A 22 -7.89 4.09 7.71
N ILE A 23 -7.85 3.87 6.39
CA ILE A 23 -8.63 2.81 5.74
C ILE A 23 -8.19 1.45 6.27
N GLN A 24 -6.89 1.17 6.26
CA GLN A 24 -6.35 -0.11 6.69
C GLN A 24 -6.65 -0.41 8.18
N GLU A 25 -6.49 0.58 9.06
CA GLU A 25 -6.83 0.47 10.49
C GLU A 25 -8.34 0.26 10.70
N THR A 26 -9.17 1.03 10.00
CA THR A 26 -10.64 0.89 10.07
C THR A 26 -11.08 -0.46 9.54
N SER A 27 -10.54 -0.92 8.41
CA SER A 27 -10.85 -2.22 7.84
C SER A 27 -10.48 -3.36 8.79
N HIS A 28 -9.39 -3.22 9.54
CA HIS A 28 -9.01 -4.17 10.58
C HIS A 28 -9.96 -4.12 11.79
N GLU A 29 -10.35 -2.93 12.25
CA GLU A 29 -11.30 -2.75 13.36
C GLU A 29 -12.69 -3.35 13.04
N TYR A 30 -13.15 -3.19 11.80
CA TYR A 30 -14.48 -3.62 11.36
C TYR A 30 -14.47 -4.92 10.54
N ILE A 31 -13.47 -5.78 10.72
CA ILE A 31 -13.31 -7.00 9.90
C ILE A 31 -14.54 -7.92 9.94
N ASP A 32 -15.19 -8.07 11.10
CA ASP A 32 -16.40 -8.89 11.24
C ASP A 32 -17.58 -8.33 10.45
N THR A 33 -17.67 -7.01 10.34
CA THR A 33 -18.70 -6.34 9.52
C THR A 33 -18.40 -6.53 8.05
N LEU A 34 -17.14 -6.34 7.63
CA LEU A 34 -16.72 -6.58 6.26
C LEU A 34 -17.01 -8.02 5.82
N VAL A 35 -16.72 -9.01 6.67
CA VAL A 35 -17.01 -10.42 6.38
C VAL A 35 -18.51 -10.66 6.18
N LYS A 36 -19.39 -10.03 6.98
CA LYS A 36 -20.85 -10.11 6.79
C LYS A 36 -21.32 -9.49 5.48
N ASP A 37 -20.61 -8.48 5.00
CA ASP A 37 -20.84 -7.84 3.69
C ASP A 37 -20.14 -8.58 2.54
N ASN A 38 -19.58 -9.77 2.81
CA ASN A 38 -18.79 -10.57 1.88
C ASN A 38 -17.55 -9.83 1.38
N TYR A 39 -16.79 -9.18 2.25
CA TYR A 39 -15.49 -8.58 1.95
C TYR A 39 -14.38 -9.19 2.77
N ILE A 40 -13.24 -9.35 2.12
CA ILE A 40 -11.95 -9.65 2.73
C ILE A 40 -11.03 -8.44 2.52
N ALA A 41 -10.60 -7.83 3.62
CA ALA A 41 -9.62 -6.75 3.60
C ALA A 41 -8.21 -7.30 3.86
N ILE A 42 -7.29 -7.09 2.93
CA ILE A 42 -5.92 -7.63 3.01
C ILE A 42 -4.93 -6.46 3.07
N ASP A 43 -4.82 -5.89 4.26
CA ASP A 43 -4.03 -4.68 4.49
C ASP A 43 -2.88 -4.90 5.48
N TYR A 44 -3.20 -5.42 6.68
CA TYR A 44 -2.23 -5.67 7.77
C TYR A 44 -2.18 -7.12 8.22
N ASP A 45 -3.31 -7.82 8.22
CA ASP A 45 -3.40 -9.22 8.63
C ASP A 45 -3.68 -10.11 7.41
N ASP A 46 -2.65 -10.82 6.97
CA ASP A 46 -2.71 -11.80 5.87
C ASP A 46 -2.89 -13.24 6.39
N SER A 47 -3.15 -13.42 7.69
CA SER A 47 -3.28 -14.74 8.31
C SER A 47 -4.33 -15.62 7.63
N ILE A 48 -5.39 -15.00 7.13
CA ILE A 48 -6.49 -15.67 6.40
C ILE A 48 -6.03 -16.30 5.08
N LEU A 49 -4.93 -15.81 4.49
CA LEU A 49 -4.46 -16.25 3.17
C LEU A 49 -3.55 -17.48 3.24
N ASN A 50 -3.12 -17.87 4.45
CA ASN A 50 -2.20 -19.01 4.66
C ASN A 50 -0.93 -18.97 3.79
N LEU A 51 -0.43 -17.78 3.44
CA LEU A 51 0.77 -17.61 2.62
C LEU A 51 2.05 -17.89 3.44
N ARG A 52 3.10 -18.41 2.77
CA ARG A 52 4.30 -18.95 3.45
C ARG A 52 5.21 -17.88 4.05
N GLN A 53 5.16 -16.64 3.56
CA GLN A 53 6.16 -15.61 3.90
C GLN A 53 5.53 -14.24 4.23
N LYS A 54 5.32 -13.95 5.53
CA LYS A 54 4.58 -12.77 6.00
C LYS A 54 5.42 -11.49 6.18
N ARG A 55 6.53 -11.32 5.45
CA ARG A 55 7.43 -10.15 5.66
C ARG A 55 6.83 -8.82 5.18
N HIS A 56 5.89 -8.88 4.25
CA HIS A 56 5.21 -7.72 3.67
C HIS A 56 3.73 -8.02 3.58
N SER A 57 2.87 -7.01 3.61
CA SER A 57 1.46 -7.26 3.27
C SER A 57 1.33 -7.65 1.79
N PRO A 58 0.37 -8.50 1.42
CA PRO A 58 0.12 -8.90 0.04
C PRO A 58 -0.05 -7.70 -0.91
N ALA A 59 -0.86 -6.70 -0.51
CA ALA A 59 -1.07 -5.47 -1.27
C ALA A 59 0.24 -4.72 -1.53
N LYS A 60 1.08 -4.59 -0.49
CA LYS A 60 2.41 -3.98 -0.59
C LYS A 60 3.30 -4.74 -1.56
N ASN A 61 3.33 -6.07 -1.45
CA ASN A 61 4.21 -6.90 -2.25
C ASN A 61 3.80 -6.89 -3.73
N ILE A 62 2.49 -6.95 -4.03
CA ILE A 62 1.99 -6.74 -5.40
C ILE A 62 2.46 -5.38 -5.94
N ALA A 63 2.20 -4.29 -5.22
CA ALA A 63 2.57 -2.96 -5.69
C ALA A 63 4.09 -2.79 -5.94
N PHE A 64 4.94 -3.27 -5.01
CA PHE A 64 6.39 -3.15 -5.17
C PHE A 64 6.94 -4.08 -6.26
N CYS A 65 6.50 -5.33 -6.32
CA CYS A 65 7.00 -6.29 -7.29
C CYS A 65 6.46 -6.06 -8.71
N SER A 66 5.31 -5.40 -8.87
CA SER A 66 4.87 -4.90 -10.17
C SER A 66 5.67 -3.67 -10.63
N CYS A 67 6.60 -3.15 -9.84
CA CYS A 67 7.50 -2.09 -10.27
C CYS A 67 8.87 -2.66 -10.69
N PRO A 68 9.31 -2.50 -11.96
CA PRO A 68 10.58 -3.05 -12.44
C PRO A 68 11.81 -2.59 -11.66
N LYS A 69 11.76 -1.41 -11.02
CA LYS A 69 12.86 -0.88 -10.19
C LYS A 69 13.13 -1.73 -8.94
N TYR A 70 12.18 -2.57 -8.51
CA TYR A 70 12.27 -3.36 -7.28
C TYR A 70 12.23 -4.87 -7.53
N GLN A 71 12.21 -5.33 -8.78
CA GLN A 71 12.22 -6.75 -9.17
C GLN A 71 13.61 -7.41 -9.05
N ASP A 72 14.36 -7.05 -8.02
CA ASP A 72 15.64 -7.70 -7.70
C ASP A 72 15.44 -8.67 -6.52
N GLU A 73 16.11 -9.82 -6.56
CA GLU A 73 16.00 -10.87 -5.52
C GLU A 73 16.47 -10.40 -4.13
N HIS A 74 17.19 -9.28 -4.05
CA HIS A 74 17.71 -8.70 -2.81
C HIS A 74 16.87 -7.52 -2.31
N SER A 75 15.75 -7.23 -2.96
CA SER A 75 14.94 -6.07 -2.67
C SER A 75 14.28 -6.27 -1.33
N LYS A 76 14.55 -5.36 -0.40
CA LYS A 76 13.87 -5.33 0.91
C LYS A 76 12.38 -4.97 0.80
N TYR A 77 11.88 -4.70 -0.41
CA TYR A 77 10.52 -4.25 -0.67
C TYR A 77 9.70 -5.25 -1.49
N CYS A 78 10.35 -6.09 -2.29
CA CYS A 78 9.73 -7.11 -3.12
C CYS A 78 10.29 -8.47 -2.76
N SER A 79 9.43 -9.38 -2.29
CA SER A 79 9.76 -10.80 -2.19
C SER A 79 9.16 -11.50 -3.40
N ILE A 80 10.01 -11.96 -4.33
CA ILE A 80 9.58 -12.60 -5.58
C ILE A 80 8.80 -13.90 -5.31
N SER A 81 9.26 -14.73 -4.36
CA SER A 81 8.54 -15.94 -3.94
C SER A 81 7.14 -15.61 -3.42
N TYR A 82 7.05 -14.66 -2.50
CA TYR A 82 5.78 -14.21 -1.94
C TYR A 82 4.89 -13.50 -2.97
N TYR A 83 5.50 -12.84 -3.95
CA TYR A 83 4.80 -12.16 -5.04
C TYR A 83 4.13 -13.18 -5.95
N ASN A 84 4.83 -14.24 -6.32
CA ASN A 84 4.28 -15.30 -7.14
C ASN A 84 3.11 -16.00 -6.43
N GLU A 85 3.25 -16.34 -5.15
CA GLU A 85 2.14 -16.91 -4.36
C GLU A 85 0.93 -15.95 -4.29
N THR A 86 1.18 -14.67 -4.01
CA THR A 86 0.11 -13.66 -3.92
C THR A 86 -0.55 -13.42 -5.28
N LYS A 87 0.24 -13.36 -6.35
CA LYS A 87 -0.21 -13.17 -7.73
C LYS A 87 -1.07 -14.33 -8.19
N GLU A 88 -0.64 -15.56 -7.93
CA GLU A 88 -1.43 -16.76 -8.24
C GLU A 88 -2.76 -16.73 -7.49
N LEU A 89 -2.72 -16.48 -6.19
CA LEU A 89 -3.92 -16.41 -5.35
C LEU A 89 -4.89 -15.32 -5.84
N PHE A 90 -4.40 -14.10 -6.07
CA PHE A 90 -5.23 -12.98 -6.52
C PHE A 90 -5.67 -13.10 -7.98
N SER A 91 -5.06 -13.97 -8.79
CA SER A 91 -5.52 -14.24 -10.16
C SER A 91 -6.71 -15.20 -10.20
N ASP A 92 -6.99 -15.90 -9.10
CA ASP A 92 -8.07 -16.89 -9.01
C ASP A 92 -9.12 -16.48 -7.96
N PRO A 93 -10.17 -15.73 -8.35
CA PRO A 93 -11.29 -15.43 -7.45
C PRO A 93 -12.10 -16.66 -7.01
N SER A 94 -11.90 -17.83 -7.66
CA SER A 94 -12.57 -19.07 -7.25
C SER A 94 -11.83 -19.82 -6.14
N ALA A 95 -10.64 -19.36 -5.76
CA ALA A 95 -9.85 -19.93 -4.68
C ALA A 95 -10.69 -20.04 -3.39
N PRO A 96 -10.49 -21.08 -2.55
CA PRO A 96 -11.34 -21.32 -1.38
C PRO A 96 -11.48 -20.12 -0.43
N VAL A 97 -10.43 -19.30 -0.30
CA VAL A 97 -10.43 -18.09 0.54
C VAL A 97 -11.32 -16.98 -0.01
N PHE A 98 -11.53 -16.91 -1.34
CA PHE A 98 -12.32 -15.87 -2.00
C PHE A 98 -13.71 -16.33 -2.42
N ARG A 99 -14.07 -17.59 -2.14
CA ARG A 99 -15.36 -18.13 -2.56
C ARG A 99 -16.49 -17.31 -1.96
N HIS A 100 -17.28 -16.68 -2.83
CA HIS A 100 -18.37 -15.75 -2.48
C HIS A 100 -17.93 -14.48 -1.75
N MET A 101 -16.64 -14.14 -1.79
CA MET A 101 -16.08 -12.95 -1.16
C MET A 101 -15.59 -11.95 -2.21
N ASN A 102 -15.72 -10.68 -1.87
CA ASN A 102 -15.09 -9.55 -2.52
C ASN A 102 -13.76 -9.24 -1.84
N LEU A 103 -12.89 -8.57 -2.56
CA LEU A 103 -11.55 -8.23 -2.12
C LEU A 103 -11.44 -6.72 -1.90
N LEU A 104 -10.84 -6.31 -0.79
CA LEU A 104 -10.44 -4.93 -0.52
C LEU A 104 -8.92 -4.89 -0.29
N LEU A 105 -8.24 -4.09 -1.10
CA LEU A 105 -6.81 -3.83 -0.99
C LEU A 105 -6.56 -2.33 -0.91
N SER A 106 -5.85 -1.89 0.13
CA SER A 106 -5.45 -0.50 0.31
C SER A 106 -3.96 -0.44 0.58
N HIS A 107 -3.19 0.20 -0.32
CA HIS A 107 -1.78 0.46 -0.05
C HIS A 107 -1.25 1.67 -0.81
N GLU A 108 -0.46 2.51 -0.15
CA GLU A 108 0.15 3.72 -0.72
C GLU A 108 1.12 3.43 -1.87
N SER A 109 1.74 2.24 -1.86
CA SER A 109 2.72 1.85 -2.87
C SER A 109 2.15 1.71 -4.28
N PHE A 110 0.83 1.61 -4.44
CA PHE A 110 0.22 1.58 -5.77
C PHE A 110 0.37 2.90 -6.54
N ASP A 111 0.68 4.01 -5.86
CA ASP A 111 0.91 5.33 -6.50
C ASP A 111 2.36 5.53 -6.99
N LYS A 112 3.24 4.51 -6.84
CA LYS A 112 4.62 4.65 -7.31
C LYS A 112 4.67 4.76 -8.83
N ASP A 113 5.50 5.68 -9.32
CA ASP A 113 5.67 6.02 -10.74
C ASP A 113 6.09 4.85 -11.65
N CYS A 114 6.66 3.80 -11.04
CA CYS A 114 7.20 2.65 -11.72
C CYS A 114 6.29 1.43 -11.68
N VAL A 115 5.14 1.48 -11.01
CA VAL A 115 4.20 0.36 -10.97
C VAL A 115 3.68 0.09 -12.38
N ASP A 116 3.87 -1.14 -12.85
CA ASP A 116 3.31 -1.61 -14.11
C ASP A 116 1.81 -1.88 -13.93
N VAL A 117 1.01 -0.91 -14.37
CA VAL A 117 -0.46 -0.98 -14.33
C VAL A 117 -0.99 -2.12 -15.20
N ALA A 118 -0.30 -2.49 -16.30
CA ALA A 118 -0.73 -3.60 -17.13
C ALA A 118 -0.51 -4.93 -16.41
N GLU A 119 0.59 -5.07 -15.67
CA GLU A 119 0.80 -6.25 -14.82
C GLU A 119 -0.24 -6.31 -13.70
N VAL A 120 -0.46 -5.23 -12.94
CA VAL A 120 -1.51 -5.20 -11.89
C VAL A 120 -2.88 -5.56 -12.48
N ARG A 121 -3.24 -5.01 -13.65
CA ARG A 121 -4.49 -5.35 -14.34
C ARG A 121 -4.57 -6.83 -14.71
N SER A 122 -3.45 -7.47 -15.08
CA SER A 122 -3.41 -8.89 -15.43
C SER A 122 -3.71 -9.78 -14.22
N ILE A 123 -3.22 -9.40 -13.03
CA ILE A 123 -3.47 -10.11 -11.78
C ILE A 123 -4.97 -10.10 -11.47
N PHE A 124 -5.64 -8.96 -11.64
CA PHE A 124 -7.06 -8.84 -11.30
C PHE A 124 -8.02 -9.07 -12.49
N ALA A 125 -7.57 -9.70 -13.58
CA ALA A 125 -8.37 -9.82 -14.81
C ALA A 125 -9.70 -10.59 -14.65
N GLN A 126 -9.77 -11.48 -13.67
CA GLN A 126 -10.97 -12.27 -13.37
C GLN A 126 -11.93 -11.60 -12.38
N TRP A 127 -11.59 -10.42 -11.88
CA TRP A 127 -12.41 -9.65 -10.94
C TRP A 127 -13.18 -8.53 -11.64
N ASP A 128 -14.26 -8.05 -11.02
CA ASP A 128 -14.83 -6.72 -11.29
C ASP A 128 -14.04 -5.67 -10.50
N VAL A 129 -13.03 -5.09 -11.14
CA VAL A 129 -12.09 -4.18 -10.47
C VAL A 129 -12.68 -2.79 -10.30
N ARG A 130 -12.74 -2.31 -9.06
CA ARG A 130 -13.15 -0.95 -8.70
C ARG A 130 -11.96 -0.22 -8.09
N VAL A 131 -11.50 0.84 -8.76
CA VAL A 131 -10.39 1.64 -8.26
C VAL A 131 -10.93 2.86 -7.53
N ILE A 132 -10.58 2.99 -6.25
CA ILE A 132 -10.86 4.17 -5.42
C ILE A 132 -9.58 5.01 -5.37
N VAL A 133 -9.64 6.22 -5.94
CA VAL A 133 -8.50 7.14 -5.94
C VAL A 133 -8.62 8.09 -4.76
N GLY A 134 -7.74 7.92 -3.78
CA GLY A 134 -7.55 8.86 -2.68
C GLY A 134 -6.91 10.14 -3.19
N TYR A 135 -7.58 11.27 -2.98
CA TYR A 135 -7.10 12.60 -3.36
C TYR A 135 -7.07 13.52 -2.14
N ARG A 136 -6.04 14.35 -2.07
CA ARG A 136 -5.92 15.44 -1.10
C ARG A 136 -5.36 16.66 -1.81
N ARG A 137 -5.87 17.85 -1.51
CA ARG A 137 -5.36 19.09 -2.11
C ARG A 137 -3.92 19.31 -1.68
N PHE A 138 -3.10 19.87 -2.55
CA PHE A 138 -1.66 20.04 -2.31
C PHE A 138 -1.33 20.68 -0.96
N PHE A 139 -2.00 21.78 -0.58
CA PHE A 139 -1.73 22.47 0.68
C PHE A 139 -2.14 21.68 1.92
N GLU A 140 -3.19 20.86 1.83
CA GLU A 140 -3.59 19.95 2.92
C GLU A 140 -2.65 18.76 3.02
N TRP A 141 -2.20 18.24 1.87
CA TRP A 141 -1.23 17.17 1.77
C TRP A 141 0.13 17.60 2.35
N ALA A 142 0.62 18.78 1.97
CA ALA A 142 1.90 19.31 2.43
C ALA A 142 1.93 19.45 3.96
N VAL A 143 0.86 19.97 4.57
CA VAL A 143 0.74 20.07 6.03
C VAL A 143 0.74 18.68 6.67
N SER A 144 0.05 17.71 6.08
CA SER A 144 0.03 16.33 6.60
C SER A 144 1.36 15.61 6.49
N LEU A 145 2.10 15.85 5.40
CA LEU A 145 3.45 15.31 5.23
C LEU A 145 4.41 15.95 6.23
N TYR A 146 4.39 17.28 6.31
CA TYR A 146 5.18 18.03 7.29
C TYR A 146 4.89 17.56 8.72
N GLY A 147 3.62 17.40 9.07
CA GLY A 147 3.20 16.93 10.38
C GLY A 147 3.65 15.49 10.68
N GLU A 148 3.78 14.62 9.69
CA GLU A 148 4.40 13.30 9.91
C GLU A 148 5.90 13.40 10.11
N ASP A 149 6.59 14.14 9.23
CA ASP A 149 8.05 14.27 9.29
C ASP A 149 8.52 14.95 10.58
N HIS A 150 7.69 15.84 11.16
CA HIS A 150 8.00 16.62 12.37
C HIS A 150 7.17 16.19 13.59
N ARG A 151 6.44 15.06 13.51
CA ARG A 151 5.59 14.55 14.60
C ARG A 151 6.37 14.23 15.88
N VAL A 152 7.68 14.06 15.76
CA VAL A 152 8.60 13.82 16.89
C VAL A 152 8.93 15.12 17.63
N GLU A 153 8.95 16.29 16.99
CA GLU A 153 9.38 17.54 17.63
C GLU A 153 8.24 18.29 18.35
N LEU A 154 6.99 17.99 18.00
CA LEU A 154 5.82 18.79 18.42
C LEU A 154 5.02 18.21 19.60
N LEU A 155 5.39 17.05 20.13
CA LEU A 155 4.71 16.43 21.28
C LEU A 155 5.50 16.63 22.58
N PRO A 156 4.88 17.13 23.67
CA PRO A 156 5.50 17.12 24.99
C PRO A 156 5.91 15.69 25.39
N GLY A 157 7.15 15.50 25.84
CA GLY A 157 7.69 14.18 26.21
C GLY A 157 8.23 13.35 25.03
N TRP A 158 8.64 14.00 23.94
CA TRP A 158 9.22 13.33 22.78
C TRP A 158 10.58 12.69 23.04
N GLU A 159 11.37 13.23 23.97
CA GLU A 159 12.68 12.69 24.38
C GLU A 159 12.54 11.24 24.88
N ASP A 160 11.59 10.99 25.79
CA ASP A 160 11.25 9.65 26.31
C ASP A 160 10.72 8.68 25.25
N ARG A 161 10.14 9.20 24.17
CA ARG A 161 9.57 8.38 23.08
C ARG A 161 10.63 8.04 22.04
N ALA A 162 11.55 8.98 21.78
CA ALA A 162 12.73 8.79 20.94
C ALA A 162 13.70 7.79 21.56
N GLU A 163 13.90 7.81 22.88
CA GLU A 163 14.71 6.79 23.58
C GLU A 163 14.07 5.41 23.50
N ARG A 164 12.76 5.27 23.76
CA ARG A 164 12.04 4.00 23.59
C ARG A 164 12.05 3.48 22.15
N PHE A 165 12.03 4.37 21.15
CA PHE A 165 12.16 4.00 19.74
C PHE A 165 13.56 3.48 19.39
N LYS A 166 14.61 4.01 20.03
CA LYS A 166 16.01 3.54 19.90
C LYS A 166 16.25 2.22 20.64
N GLU A 167 15.55 1.99 21.75
CA GLU A 167 15.64 0.75 22.52
C GLU A 167 14.90 -0.43 21.85
N GLY A 168 13.78 -0.17 21.16
CA GLY A 168 12.96 -1.21 20.52
C GLY A 168 13.42 -1.65 19.12
N ARG A 169 14.28 -0.88 18.45
CA ARG A 169 14.93 -1.27 17.20
C ARG A 169 16.43 -1.08 17.38
N GLY A 170 17.15 -2.21 17.49
CA GLY A 170 18.59 -2.25 17.65
C GLY A 170 19.33 -1.25 16.75
N GLN A 171 20.47 -0.80 17.25
CA GLN A 171 21.40 0.27 16.83
C GLN A 171 21.81 0.40 15.34
N ASP A 172 21.11 -0.22 14.40
CA ASP A 172 21.34 -0.06 12.96
C ASP A 172 20.31 0.89 12.34
N TRP A 173 20.44 2.19 12.62
CA TRP A 173 19.83 3.20 11.77
C TRP A 173 20.90 3.75 10.82
N PRO A 174 20.93 3.34 9.54
CA PRO A 174 21.94 3.81 8.59
C PRO A 174 21.77 5.32 8.36
N ALA A 175 22.88 6.05 8.45
CA ALA A 175 22.95 7.49 8.17
C ALA A 175 22.74 7.84 6.67
N ASP A 176 22.44 6.85 5.83
CA ASP A 176 22.44 6.96 4.36
C ASP A 176 21.05 6.97 3.71
N ARG A 177 19.95 6.95 4.48
CA ARG A 177 18.64 7.13 3.85
C ARG A 177 18.56 8.55 3.30
N ASP A 178 18.30 8.63 1.99
CA ASP A 178 17.69 9.79 1.34
C ASP A 178 16.74 10.47 2.32
N THR A 179 17.15 11.65 2.82
CA THR A 179 16.32 12.40 3.76
C THR A 179 14.95 12.67 3.11
N PRO A 180 13.87 12.81 3.90
CA PRO A 180 12.52 13.11 3.37
C PRO A 180 12.49 14.34 2.42
N TYR A 181 13.45 15.25 2.60
CA TYR A 181 13.72 16.37 1.70
C TYR A 181 14.00 15.96 0.26
N GLU A 182 14.59 14.81 -0.02
CA GLU A 182 14.84 14.35 -1.41
C GLU A 182 13.56 13.83 -2.08
N SER A 183 12.60 13.32 -1.32
CA SER A 183 11.28 12.93 -1.86
C SER A 183 10.46 14.18 -2.22
N LEU A 184 10.45 15.17 -1.32
CA LEU A 184 9.81 16.46 -1.57
C LEU A 184 10.54 17.25 -2.67
N LYS A 185 11.88 17.30 -2.69
CA LYS A 185 12.67 17.91 -3.78
C LYS A 185 12.46 17.22 -5.11
N ARG A 186 12.45 15.87 -5.18
CA ARG A 186 12.16 15.14 -6.43
C ARG A 186 10.78 15.49 -6.97
N TRP A 187 9.78 15.61 -6.08
CA TRP A 187 8.41 15.95 -6.46
C TRP A 187 8.24 17.43 -6.86
N LEU A 188 8.92 18.34 -6.15
CA LEU A 188 8.97 19.79 -6.41
C LEU A 188 9.99 20.20 -7.48
N THR A 189 10.58 19.27 -8.22
CA THR A 189 11.44 19.66 -9.35
C THR A 189 10.61 20.47 -10.34
N LEU A 190 11.11 21.67 -10.71
CA LEU A 190 10.42 22.61 -11.60
C LEU A 190 9.83 21.92 -12.84
N GLY A 191 10.56 20.97 -13.44
CA GLY A 191 10.13 20.26 -14.63
C GLY A 191 8.86 19.40 -14.49
N ARG A 192 8.47 18.99 -13.26
CA ARG A 192 7.19 18.27 -13.02
C ARG A 192 6.05 19.23 -12.70
N MET A 193 6.32 20.36 -12.04
CA MET A 193 5.33 21.40 -11.79
C MET A 193 4.95 22.14 -13.07
N GLU A 194 5.92 22.47 -13.92
CA GLU A 194 5.69 23.10 -15.23
C GLU A 194 4.82 22.26 -16.15
N LYS A 195 5.03 20.93 -16.17
CA LYS A 195 4.28 20.00 -17.01
C LYS A 195 2.82 19.79 -16.60
N HIS A 196 2.46 20.05 -15.34
CA HIS A 196 1.14 19.70 -14.81
C HIS A 196 0.31 20.89 -14.30
N TYR A 197 0.92 22.06 -14.10
CA TYR A 197 0.22 23.24 -13.57
C TYR A 197 0.21 24.45 -14.51
N PHE A 198 0.97 24.43 -15.61
CA PHE A 198 1.07 25.56 -16.55
C PHE A 198 0.69 25.23 -18.01
N GLU A 199 0.04 24.09 -18.25
CA GLU A 199 -0.69 23.79 -19.50
C GLU A 199 -2.21 23.80 -19.28
#